data_AF-A0A3D1ASP5-F1
#
_entry.id   AF-A0A3D1ASP5-F1
#
_cell.length_a   1.000
_cell.length_b   1.000
_cell.length_c   1.000
_cell.angle_alpha   90.00
_cell.angle_beta   90.00
_cell.angle_gamma   90.00
#
_symmetry.space_group_name_H-M   'P 1'
#
loop_
_entity.id
_entity.type
_entity.pdbx_description
1 polymer ?
#
loop_
_entity_poly.entity_id
_entity_poly.type
_entity_poly.pdbx_seq_one_letter_code
_entity_poly.pdbx_strand_id
1 'polypeptide(L)'
;MRANRRREPRSTSKRDYSITWQDGNGVTHSANVGGVDFSVSGIGFRSRMELRVGRGVYVQGPGGHPTGYGVVRHCFGRNGVYIVGIELDEETKKTSAAVTADIEDYYAFLQISSTAETDTIHRIYRFWASRFHPDKADTGDPDKFLLLNRAYEVLSDPVRRAEYDRELGIKKEEPIRVFEAVDFLDGIEGELNRRLGVLSLLYNRRRTNSRHPHVSLEELEIRMGFPREYLDFTTWYLKSKKYITRSDNSDFNLTAEGVDFVEANYATTPMLQKLLAGGVETVTGFRTPGGGGYSDRLFVVIPEEDGAEQSFEAGAGAA
;
A
#
# COMPACT_ATOMS: atom_id res chain seq x y z
N MET A 1 31.03 21.37 5.86
CA MET A 1 31.03 19.89 5.77
C MET A 1 31.22 19.31 7.17
N ARG A 2 30.20 18.69 7.78
CA ARG A 2 30.42 17.93 9.03
C ARG A 2 30.94 16.56 8.63
N ALA A 3 32.18 16.26 8.99
CA ALA A 3 32.81 14.96 8.74
C ALA A 3 31.91 13.85 9.30
N ASN A 4 31.55 12.91 8.44
CA ASN A 4 30.74 11.76 8.79
C ASN A 4 31.56 10.85 9.73
N ARG A 5 31.40 11.01 11.05
CA ARG A 5 32.10 10.25 12.11
C ARG A 5 31.59 8.80 12.26
N ARG A 6 30.86 8.28 11.26
CA ARG A 6 30.25 6.95 11.32
C ARG A 6 31.27 5.88 10.93
N ARG A 7 31.37 4.82 11.74
CA ARG A 7 32.30 3.69 11.54
C ARG A 7 31.84 2.75 10.41
N GLU A 8 30.54 2.71 10.12
CA GLU A 8 29.92 1.83 9.14
C GLU A 8 28.86 2.58 8.29
N PRO A 9 28.63 2.16 7.03
CA PRO A 9 27.51 2.62 6.23
C PRO A 9 26.18 2.19 6.87
N ARG A 10 25.18 3.08 6.85
CA ARG A 10 23.84 2.81 7.39
C ARG A 10 22.79 2.97 6.30
N SER A 11 21.80 2.09 6.31
CA SER A 11 20.63 2.17 5.43
C SER A 11 19.54 3.03 6.07
N THR A 12 18.79 3.79 5.26
CA THR A 12 17.65 4.56 5.76
C THR A 12 16.56 3.63 6.27
N SER A 13 16.03 3.89 7.46
CA SER A 13 14.95 3.09 8.06
C SER A 13 13.70 3.94 8.23
N LYS A 14 12.54 3.41 7.80
CA LYS A 14 11.21 3.98 8.08
C LYS A 14 10.44 3.18 9.13
N ARG A 15 11.10 2.21 9.79
CA ARG A 15 10.47 1.30 10.75
C ARG A 15 10.26 1.98 12.09
N ASP A 16 9.17 1.65 12.78
CA ASP A 16 8.93 2.08 14.16
C ASP A 16 9.54 1.07 15.14
N TYR A 17 10.15 1.58 16.20
CA TYR A 17 10.77 0.78 17.27
C TYR A 17 10.09 1.10 18.60
N SER A 18 9.97 0.10 19.48
CA SER A 18 9.71 0.33 20.89
C SER A 18 11.04 0.46 21.62
N ILE A 19 11.21 1.51 22.41
CA ILE A 19 12.38 1.72 23.25
C ILE A 19 11.99 1.79 24.72
N THR A 20 12.83 1.25 25.59
CA THR A 20 12.68 1.30 27.04
C THR A 20 14.00 1.72 27.68
N TRP A 21 13.97 2.64 28.63
CA TRP A 21 15.16 3.12 29.33
C TRP A 21 14.83 3.51 30.77
N GLN A 22 15.84 3.56 31.64
CA GLN A 22 15.70 4.06 33.00
C GLN A 22 16.24 5.49 33.12
N ASP A 23 15.54 6.34 33.87
CA ASP A 23 16.02 7.67 34.19
C ASP A 23 17.06 7.68 35.34
N GLY A 24 17.46 8.87 35.82
CA GLY A 24 18.46 8.98 36.89
C GLY A 24 17.97 8.49 38.26
N ASN A 25 16.66 8.31 38.43
CA ASN A 25 16.02 7.87 39.66
C ASN A 25 15.63 6.37 39.58
N GLY A 26 16.01 5.68 38.50
CA GLY A 26 15.68 4.27 38.27
C GLY A 26 14.26 4.04 37.76
N VAL A 27 13.50 5.10 37.41
CA VAL A 27 12.15 4.95 36.85
C VAL A 27 12.28 4.51 35.39
N THR A 28 11.57 3.44 35.04
CA THR A 28 11.51 2.92 33.67
C THR A 28 10.52 3.73 32.83
N HIS A 29 10.97 4.17 31.67
CA HIS A 29 10.19 4.84 30.64
C HIS A 29 10.18 4.01 29.37
N SER A 30 9.09 4.06 28.61
CA SER A 30 8.96 3.39 27.32
C SER A 30 8.28 4.29 26.28
N ALA A 31 8.70 4.20 25.02
CA ALA A 31 8.14 4.98 23.93
C ALA A 31 8.26 4.27 22.58
N ASN A 32 7.28 4.51 21.70
CA ASN A 32 7.38 4.15 20.28
C ASN A 32 8.05 5.30 19.51
N VAL A 33 9.09 4.97 18.75
CA VAL A 33 9.95 5.92 18.05
C VAL A 33 10.11 5.56 16.59
N GLY A 34 10.08 6.58 15.72
CA GLY A 34 10.22 6.37 14.28
C GLY A 34 11.68 6.27 13.85
N GLY A 35 12.03 5.25 13.09
CA GLY A 35 13.36 5.02 12.54
C GLY A 35 13.87 6.15 11.65
N VAL A 36 15.19 6.29 11.63
CA VAL A 36 15.94 7.21 10.76
C VAL A 36 16.92 6.40 9.92
N ASP A 37 17.79 5.64 10.58
CA ASP A 37 18.79 4.80 9.93
C ASP A 37 19.07 3.53 10.74
N PHE A 38 19.62 2.52 10.09
CA PHE A 38 19.91 1.22 10.69
C PHE A 38 21.19 0.61 10.12
N SER A 39 21.90 -0.15 10.95
CA SER A 39 23.06 -0.96 10.64
C SER A 39 23.18 -2.08 11.66
N VAL A 40 24.00 -3.09 11.34
CA VAL A 40 24.35 -4.18 12.27
C VAL A 40 24.84 -3.65 13.62
N SER A 41 25.62 -2.57 13.62
CA SER A 41 26.22 -2.01 14.83
C SER A 41 25.37 -0.98 15.57
N GLY A 42 24.25 -0.52 15.00
CA GLY A 42 23.50 0.58 15.62
C GLY A 42 22.28 1.09 14.87
N ILE A 43 21.44 1.82 15.61
CA ILE A 43 20.13 2.32 15.15
C ILE A 43 20.07 3.83 15.36
N GLY A 44 19.49 4.55 14.40
CA GLY A 44 19.07 5.94 14.54
C GLY A 44 17.55 6.04 14.57
N PHE A 45 16.98 6.78 15.52
CA PHE A 45 15.54 7.01 15.63
C PHE A 45 15.20 8.44 16.05
N ARG A 46 13.95 8.86 15.77
CA ARG A 46 13.36 10.13 16.19
C ARG A 46 12.62 9.96 17.51
N SER A 47 12.99 10.77 18.49
CA SER A 47 12.35 10.83 19.80
C SER A 47 11.80 12.22 20.07
N ARG A 48 10.71 12.31 20.84
CA ARG A 48 10.23 13.59 21.42
C ARG A 48 10.90 13.92 22.76
N MET A 49 11.70 13.00 23.27
CA MET A 49 12.41 13.12 24.53
C MET A 49 13.92 13.10 24.30
N GLU A 50 14.63 13.94 25.04
CA GLU A 50 16.09 13.94 25.04
C GLU A 50 16.62 12.71 25.81
N LEU A 51 17.48 11.92 25.15
CA LEU A 51 18.15 10.79 25.78
C LEU A 51 19.63 11.14 26.01
N ARG A 52 20.08 10.99 27.27
CA ARG A 52 21.46 11.29 27.66
C ARG A 52 22.44 10.33 27.00
N VAL A 53 23.54 10.86 26.48
CA VAL A 53 24.65 10.05 25.96
C VAL A 53 25.21 9.16 27.07
N GLY A 54 25.49 7.90 26.73
CA GLY A 54 25.92 6.86 27.68
C GLY A 54 24.77 6.10 28.34
N ARG A 55 23.51 6.50 28.12
CA ARG A 55 22.34 5.80 28.67
C ARG A 55 22.10 4.49 27.95
N GLY A 56 21.87 3.42 28.72
CA GLY A 56 21.36 2.14 28.23
C GLY A 56 19.90 2.28 27.80
N VAL A 57 19.60 1.72 26.64
CA VAL A 57 18.27 1.67 26.03
C VAL A 57 18.06 0.25 25.56
N TYR A 58 16.96 -0.36 26.00
CA TYR A 58 16.45 -1.58 25.40
C TYR A 58 15.62 -1.20 24.18
N VAL A 59 15.89 -1.81 23.04
CA VAL A 59 15.16 -1.61 21.79
C VAL A 59 14.46 -2.89 21.39
N GLN A 60 13.27 -2.76 20.83
CA GLN A 60 12.51 -3.84 20.21
C GLN A 60 11.98 -3.34 18.86
N GLY A 61 12.53 -3.91 17.79
CA GLY A 61 12.09 -3.64 16.43
C GLY A 61 10.87 -4.47 16.00
N PRO A 62 10.28 -4.13 14.84
CA PRO A 62 9.15 -4.87 14.29
C PRO A 62 9.59 -6.30 13.92
N GLY A 63 8.68 -7.27 14.06
CA GLY A 63 9.02 -8.70 13.87
C GLY A 63 9.92 -9.28 14.97
N GLY A 64 10.12 -8.56 16.09
CA GLY A 64 10.96 -9.02 17.19
C GLY A 64 12.45 -8.78 16.96
N HIS A 65 12.83 -8.00 15.94
CA HIS A 65 14.23 -7.72 15.63
C HIS A 65 14.48 -6.29 15.10
N PRO A 66 15.61 -5.65 15.41
CA PRO A 66 16.55 -6.04 16.47
C PRO A 66 15.89 -5.87 17.85
N THR A 67 16.13 -6.83 18.73
CA THR A 67 15.62 -6.80 20.11
C THR A 67 16.79 -7.04 21.06
N GLY A 68 17.01 -6.10 21.98
CA GLY A 68 18.14 -6.16 22.91
C GLY A 68 18.60 -4.78 23.36
N TYR A 69 19.79 -4.71 23.95
CA TYR A 69 20.31 -3.48 24.55
C TYR A 69 21.25 -2.72 23.61
N GLY A 70 21.24 -1.39 23.78
CA GLY A 70 22.19 -0.49 23.17
C GLY A 70 22.47 0.71 24.07
N VAL A 71 23.50 1.47 23.71
CA VAL A 71 23.93 2.67 24.44
C VAL A 71 23.79 3.88 23.54
N VAL A 72 23.19 4.95 24.06
CA VAL A 72 23.07 6.24 23.36
C VAL A 72 24.47 6.81 23.12
N ARG A 73 24.84 7.00 21.85
CA ARG A 73 26.11 7.63 21.46
C ARG A 73 25.97 9.08 21.09
N HIS A 74 24.82 9.47 20.55
CA HIS A 74 24.52 10.86 20.25
C HIS A 74 23.02 11.12 20.31
N CYS A 75 22.66 12.33 20.69
CA CYS A 75 21.31 12.85 20.70
C CYS A 75 21.38 14.30 20.23
N PHE A 76 20.74 14.62 19.11
CA PHE A 76 20.71 15.98 18.55
C PHE A 76 19.28 16.47 18.44
N GLY A 77 18.97 17.57 19.14
CA GLY A 77 17.63 18.17 19.14
C GLY A 77 17.50 19.34 18.15
N ARG A 78 16.35 19.42 17.47
CA ARG A 78 15.89 20.63 16.77
C ARG A 78 14.35 20.70 16.86
N ASN A 79 13.82 21.84 17.32
CA ASN A 79 12.38 22.10 17.43
C ASN A 79 11.60 21.02 18.21
N GLY A 80 12.15 20.52 19.32
CA GLY A 80 11.50 19.51 20.16
C GLY A 80 11.52 18.07 19.61
N VAL A 81 12.21 17.84 18.48
CA VAL A 81 12.47 16.49 17.94
C VAL A 81 13.95 16.20 18.06
N TYR A 82 14.27 15.03 18.63
CA TYR A 82 15.63 14.55 18.84
C TYR A 82 15.93 13.39 17.92
N ILE A 83 17.05 13.47 17.20
CA ILE A 83 17.62 12.31 16.49
C ILE A 83 18.62 11.65 17.43
N VAL A 84 18.29 10.43 17.85
CA VAL A 84 19.09 9.65 18.78
C VAL A 84 19.74 8.51 18.01
N GLY A 85 21.05 8.37 18.16
CA GLY A 85 21.80 7.23 17.66
C GLY A 85 22.29 6.36 18.79
N ILE A 86 21.92 5.09 18.76
CA ILE A 86 22.41 4.06 19.68
C ILE A 86 23.43 3.17 18.98
N GLU A 87 24.40 2.70 19.76
CA GLU A 87 25.27 1.58 19.41
C GLU A 87 24.76 0.36 20.16
N LEU A 88 24.51 -0.73 19.43
CA LEU A 88 24.02 -1.98 20.02
C LEU A 88 25.13 -2.67 20.82
N ASP A 89 24.76 -3.50 21.80
CA ASP A 89 25.74 -4.37 22.46
C ASP A 89 26.11 -5.59 21.59
N GLU A 90 27.12 -6.37 21.99
CA GLU A 90 27.62 -7.48 21.18
C GLU A 90 26.60 -8.61 20.96
N GLU A 91 25.71 -8.84 21.92
CA GLU A 91 24.66 -9.85 21.80
C GLU A 91 23.59 -9.41 20.79
N THR A 92 23.14 -8.16 20.90
CA THR A 92 22.17 -7.55 20.00
C THR A 92 22.77 -7.34 18.60
N LYS A 93 24.08 -7.08 18.48
CA LYS A 93 24.77 -7.06 17.18
C LYS A 93 24.71 -8.40 16.47
N LYS A 94 24.85 -9.53 17.18
CA LYS A 94 24.79 -10.88 16.58
C LYS A 94 23.40 -11.19 16.04
N THR A 95 22.34 -10.90 16.80
CA THR A 95 20.95 -11.02 16.33
C THR A 95 20.62 -10.02 15.23
N SER A 96 21.15 -8.80 15.33
CA SER A 96 20.99 -7.78 14.28
C SER A 96 21.73 -8.13 13.00
N ALA A 97 22.90 -8.77 13.06
CA ALA A 97 23.66 -9.20 11.88
C ALA A 97 22.92 -10.26 11.08
N ALA A 98 22.30 -11.23 11.76
CA ALA A 98 21.43 -12.21 11.13
C ALA A 98 20.23 -11.53 10.44
N VAL A 99 19.66 -10.51 11.07
CA VAL A 99 18.49 -9.77 10.56
C VAL A 99 18.85 -8.76 9.48
N THR A 100 20.03 -8.13 9.51
CA THR A 100 20.45 -7.18 8.46
C THR A 100 20.74 -7.91 7.15
N ALA A 101 21.13 -9.19 7.22
CA ALA A 101 21.17 -10.09 6.07
C ALA A 101 19.77 -10.54 5.60
N ASP A 102 18.72 -10.35 6.42
CA ASP A 102 17.30 -10.55 6.08
C ASP A 102 16.58 -9.25 5.64
N ILE A 103 17.22 -8.08 5.78
CA ILE A 103 16.69 -6.78 5.30
C ILE A 103 17.36 -6.42 3.97
N GLU A 104 17.59 -7.41 3.12
CA GLU A 104 17.60 -7.16 1.69
C GLU A 104 16.17 -7.32 1.20
N ASP A 105 15.64 -6.29 0.53
CA ASP A 105 14.35 -6.38 -0.14
C ASP A 105 14.46 -7.50 -1.18
N TYR A 106 13.88 -8.67 -0.87
CA TYR A 106 13.98 -9.86 -1.72
C TYR A 106 13.34 -9.62 -3.08
N TYR A 107 12.31 -8.77 -3.15
CA TYR A 107 11.72 -8.34 -4.41
C TYR A 107 12.71 -7.51 -5.22
N ALA A 108 13.43 -6.58 -4.58
CA ALA A 108 14.48 -5.80 -5.23
C ALA A 108 15.68 -6.65 -5.66
N PHE A 109 16.12 -7.61 -4.84
CA PHE A 109 17.21 -8.54 -5.17
C PHE A 109 16.86 -9.40 -6.40
N LEU A 110 15.66 -9.97 -6.42
CA LEU A 110 15.17 -10.76 -7.55
C LEU A 110 14.73 -9.89 -8.75
N GLN A 111 14.62 -8.57 -8.56
CA GLN A 111 14.11 -7.61 -9.54
C GLN A 111 12.69 -7.93 -10.03
N ILE A 112 11.81 -8.21 -9.09
CA ILE A 112 10.40 -8.52 -9.34
C ILE A 112 9.48 -7.62 -8.51
N SER A 113 8.22 -7.49 -8.92
CA SER A 113 7.20 -6.78 -8.14
C SER A 113 6.78 -7.59 -6.91
N SER A 114 6.34 -6.92 -5.84
CA SER A 114 5.66 -7.56 -4.72
C SER A 114 4.34 -8.24 -5.12
N THR A 115 3.78 -7.88 -6.28
CA THR A 115 2.61 -8.52 -6.89
C THR A 115 2.96 -9.68 -7.83
N ALA A 116 4.25 -10.02 -8.00
CA ALA A 116 4.66 -11.07 -8.92
C ALA A 116 4.04 -12.43 -8.57
N GLU A 117 3.54 -13.13 -9.59
CA GLU A 117 3.03 -14.49 -9.44
C GLU A 117 4.13 -15.49 -9.04
N THR A 118 3.74 -16.56 -8.36
CA THR A 118 4.64 -17.62 -7.90
C THR A 118 5.47 -18.22 -9.05
N ASP A 119 4.89 -18.37 -10.24
CA ASP A 119 5.61 -18.87 -11.41
C ASP A 119 6.71 -17.92 -11.89
N THR A 120 6.50 -16.62 -11.75
CA THR A 120 7.53 -15.61 -12.02
C THR A 120 8.68 -15.73 -11.04
N ILE A 121 8.39 -15.92 -9.74
CA ILE A 121 9.40 -16.16 -8.70
C ILE A 121 10.22 -17.40 -9.03
N HIS A 122 9.56 -18.52 -9.38
CA HIS A 122 10.22 -19.75 -9.78
C HIS A 122 11.14 -19.57 -10.99
N ARG A 123 10.69 -18.85 -12.01
CA ARG A 123 11.47 -18.59 -13.24
C ARG A 123 12.72 -17.77 -12.94
N ILE A 124 12.56 -16.69 -12.19
CA ILE A 124 13.65 -15.76 -11.85
C ILE A 124 14.67 -16.45 -10.93
N TYR A 125 14.20 -17.26 -9.98
CA TYR A 125 15.09 -18.08 -9.16
C TYR A 125 15.98 -19.00 -10.01
N ARG A 126 15.40 -19.76 -10.94
CA ARG A 126 16.18 -20.65 -11.82
C ARG A 126 17.21 -19.88 -12.65
N PHE A 127 16.84 -18.70 -13.15
CA PHE A 127 17.75 -17.82 -13.88
C PHE A 127 18.97 -17.42 -13.03
N TRP A 128 18.73 -16.85 -11.84
CA TRP A 128 19.82 -16.42 -10.95
C TRP A 128 20.60 -17.59 -10.37
N ALA A 129 19.95 -18.72 -10.07
CA ALA A 129 20.61 -19.92 -9.54
C ALA A 129 21.61 -20.47 -10.54
N SER A 130 21.23 -20.49 -11.83
CA SER A 130 22.15 -20.87 -12.89
C SER A 130 23.34 -19.92 -13.00
N ARG A 131 23.18 -18.63 -12.65
CA ARG A 131 24.23 -17.62 -12.76
C ARG A 131 25.18 -17.63 -11.57
N PHE A 132 24.65 -17.64 -10.36
CA PHE A 132 25.41 -17.51 -9.12
C PHE A 132 25.88 -18.86 -8.55
N HIS A 133 25.57 -19.98 -9.21
CA HIS A 133 25.98 -21.31 -8.75
C HIS A 133 27.49 -21.35 -8.40
N PRO A 134 27.87 -21.88 -7.22
CA PRO A 134 29.26 -21.85 -6.77
C PRO A 134 30.22 -22.59 -7.71
N ASP A 135 29.72 -23.58 -8.46
CA ASP A 135 30.53 -24.33 -9.44
C ASP A 135 30.82 -23.55 -10.75
N LYS A 136 30.27 -22.33 -10.91
CA LYS A 136 30.60 -21.48 -12.06
C LYS A 136 31.83 -20.63 -11.78
N ALA A 137 32.89 -20.85 -12.57
CA ALA A 137 34.16 -20.15 -12.42
C ALA A 137 34.07 -18.62 -12.63
N ASP A 138 33.25 -18.15 -13.58
CA ASP A 138 33.23 -16.73 -13.97
C ASP A 138 32.14 -15.90 -13.28
N THR A 139 31.04 -16.54 -12.90
CA THR A 139 29.83 -15.85 -12.36
C THR A 139 29.36 -16.40 -11.02
N GLY A 140 30.00 -17.45 -10.51
CA GLY A 140 29.69 -18.03 -9.22
C GLY A 140 29.93 -17.03 -8.11
N ASP A 141 28.95 -16.92 -7.23
CA ASP A 141 28.97 -15.97 -6.11
C ASP A 141 28.24 -16.66 -4.95
N PRO A 142 29.00 -17.34 -4.04
CA PRO A 142 28.41 -18.11 -2.95
C PRO A 142 27.51 -17.27 -2.03
N ASP A 143 27.87 -16.01 -1.81
CA ASP A 143 27.11 -15.09 -0.96
C ASP A 143 25.77 -14.72 -1.62
N LYS A 144 25.78 -14.37 -2.92
CA LYS A 144 24.53 -14.13 -3.67
C LYS A 144 23.70 -15.39 -3.86
N PHE A 145 24.33 -16.55 -3.98
CA PHE A 145 23.62 -17.82 -4.08
C PHE A 145 22.90 -18.15 -2.77
N LEU A 146 23.54 -17.90 -1.61
CA LEU A 146 22.90 -18.05 -0.31
C LEU A 146 21.71 -17.10 -0.15
N LEU A 147 21.88 -15.83 -0.52
CA LEU A 147 20.81 -14.84 -0.50
C LEU A 147 19.65 -15.22 -1.44
N LEU A 148 19.96 -15.73 -2.63
CA LEU A 148 18.97 -16.22 -3.58
C LEU A 148 18.13 -17.36 -3.01
N ASN A 149 18.76 -18.31 -2.31
CA ASN A 149 18.04 -19.40 -1.65
C ASN A 149 17.11 -18.89 -0.54
N ARG A 150 17.55 -17.91 0.26
CA ARG A 150 16.71 -17.30 1.30
C ARG A 150 15.52 -16.54 0.70
N ALA A 151 15.78 -15.71 -0.31
CA ALA A 151 14.73 -14.99 -1.03
C ALA A 151 13.69 -15.96 -1.59
N TYR A 152 14.14 -17.07 -2.17
CA TYR A 152 13.26 -18.12 -2.67
C TYR A 152 12.46 -18.82 -1.57
N GLU A 153 13.11 -19.20 -0.46
CA GLU A 153 12.45 -19.85 0.67
C GLU A 153 11.32 -18.99 1.26
N VAL A 154 11.52 -17.67 1.33
CA VAL A 154 10.52 -16.73 1.84
C VAL A 154 9.43 -16.45 0.80
N LEU A 155 9.80 -16.13 -0.44
CA LEU A 155 8.84 -15.64 -1.44
C LEU A 155 8.07 -16.75 -2.17
N SER A 156 8.59 -17.98 -2.21
CA SER A 156 7.93 -19.12 -2.86
C SER A 156 6.78 -19.70 -2.04
N ASP A 157 6.82 -19.57 -0.71
CA ASP A 157 5.79 -20.06 0.20
C ASP A 157 4.75 -18.94 0.47
N PRO A 158 3.47 -19.15 0.16
CA PRO A 158 2.45 -18.10 0.32
C PRO A 158 2.29 -17.57 1.76
N VAL A 159 2.48 -18.42 2.77
CA VAL A 159 2.34 -18.05 4.18
C VAL A 159 3.53 -17.20 4.61
N ARG A 160 4.75 -17.65 4.33
CA ARG A 160 5.97 -16.90 4.64
C ARG A 160 6.06 -15.59 3.88
N ARG A 161 5.64 -15.58 2.61
CA ARG A 161 5.53 -14.37 1.80
C ARG A 161 4.55 -13.37 2.41
N ALA A 162 3.39 -13.82 2.89
CA ALA A 162 2.41 -12.94 3.53
C ALA A 162 2.94 -12.33 4.85
N GLU A 163 3.69 -13.11 5.64
CA GLU A 163 4.36 -12.60 6.84
C GLU A 163 5.43 -11.55 6.49
N TYR A 164 6.25 -11.84 5.48
CA TYR A 164 7.26 -10.92 4.96
C TYR A 164 6.65 -9.63 4.40
N ASP A 165 5.57 -9.74 3.61
CA ASP A 165 4.82 -8.60 3.08
C ASP A 165 4.27 -7.72 4.21
N ARG A 166 3.74 -8.33 5.26
CA ARG A 166 3.26 -7.62 6.46
C ARG A 166 4.39 -6.88 7.17
N GLU A 167 5.57 -7.48 7.29
CA GLU A 167 6.76 -6.85 7.88
C GLU A 167 7.29 -5.67 7.06
N LEU A 168 7.20 -5.76 5.73
CA LEU A 168 7.51 -4.66 4.82
C LEU A 168 6.42 -3.57 4.78
N GLY A 169 5.26 -3.81 5.40
CA GLY A 169 4.11 -2.91 5.34
C GLY A 169 3.41 -2.90 3.98
N ILE A 170 3.63 -3.95 3.16
CA ILE A 170 2.91 -4.18 1.91
C ILE A 170 1.49 -4.61 2.29
N LYS A 171 0.53 -3.69 2.15
CA LYS A 171 -0.87 -4.03 2.33
C LYS A 171 -1.38 -4.65 1.05
N LYS A 172 -1.74 -5.93 1.08
CA LYS A 172 -2.60 -6.49 0.03
C LYS A 172 -3.93 -5.76 0.07
N GLU A 173 -4.38 -5.34 -1.11
CA GLU A 173 -5.72 -4.82 -1.28
C GLU A 173 -6.69 -5.99 -1.09
N GLU A 174 -7.74 -5.78 -0.31
CA GLU A 174 -8.78 -6.78 -0.07
C GLU A 174 -10.11 -6.30 -0.65
N PRO A 175 -11.00 -7.21 -1.07
CA PRO A 175 -12.35 -6.87 -1.47
C PRO A 175 -13.09 -6.12 -0.37
N ILE A 176 -13.72 -5.01 -0.76
CA ILE A 176 -14.60 -4.28 0.13
C ILE A 176 -15.96 -4.98 0.05
N ARG A 177 -16.33 -5.67 1.14
CA ARG A 177 -17.54 -6.50 1.26
C ARG A 177 -18.86 -5.83 0.84
N VAL A 178 -18.92 -4.50 0.83
CA VAL A 178 -20.10 -3.76 0.36
C VAL A 178 -20.38 -4.01 -1.13
N PHE A 179 -19.33 -4.26 -1.93
CA PHE A 179 -19.46 -4.56 -3.36
C PHE A 179 -19.88 -6.00 -3.68
N GLU A 180 -19.80 -6.91 -2.70
CA GLU A 180 -20.21 -8.32 -2.87
C GLU A 180 -21.73 -8.52 -2.74
N ALA A 181 -22.50 -7.45 -2.49
CA ALA A 181 -23.95 -7.53 -2.40
C ALA A 181 -24.60 -7.84 -3.76
N VAL A 182 -25.69 -8.61 -3.75
CA VAL A 182 -26.48 -9.00 -4.94
C VAL A 182 -26.85 -7.78 -5.79
N ASP A 183 -27.04 -6.63 -5.14
CA ASP A 183 -27.35 -5.33 -5.75
C ASP A 183 -26.32 -4.85 -6.78
N PHE A 184 -25.12 -5.44 -6.85
CA PHE A 184 -24.06 -5.05 -7.80
C PHE A 184 -23.89 -6.02 -8.98
N LEU A 185 -24.61 -7.14 -9.02
CA LEU A 185 -24.36 -8.21 -10.01
C LEU A 185 -25.19 -8.02 -11.29
N ASP A 186 -26.50 -7.84 -11.16
CA ASP A 186 -27.41 -8.00 -12.30
C ASP A 186 -28.19 -6.72 -12.70
N GLY A 187 -28.46 -6.64 -14.00
CA GLY A 187 -29.35 -5.63 -14.58
C GLY A 187 -28.78 -4.20 -14.59
N ILE A 188 -29.65 -3.24 -14.92
CA ILE A 188 -29.31 -1.81 -14.98
C ILE A 188 -28.93 -1.30 -13.58
N GLU A 189 -29.59 -1.79 -12.51
CA GLU A 189 -29.27 -1.41 -11.14
C GLU A 189 -27.85 -1.83 -10.73
N GLY A 190 -27.45 -3.06 -11.03
CA GLY A 190 -26.09 -3.54 -10.78
C GLY A 190 -25.04 -2.69 -11.50
N GLU A 191 -25.31 -2.32 -12.75
CA GLU A 191 -24.41 -1.46 -13.52
C GLU A 191 -24.30 -0.05 -12.95
N LEU A 192 -25.42 0.55 -12.50
CA LEU A 192 -25.40 1.83 -11.81
C LEU A 192 -24.60 1.77 -10.51
N ASN A 193 -24.76 0.70 -9.74
CA ASN A 193 -24.04 0.49 -8.50
C ASN A 193 -22.52 0.31 -8.75
N ARG A 194 -22.12 -0.42 -9.79
CA ARG A 194 -20.70 -0.53 -10.18
C ARG A 194 -20.09 0.83 -10.54
N ARG A 195 -20.82 1.67 -11.28
CA ARG A 195 -20.38 3.06 -11.58
C ARG A 195 -20.15 3.87 -10.31
N LEU A 196 -21.11 3.84 -9.37
CA LEU A 196 -20.98 4.51 -8.08
C LEU A 196 -19.80 3.93 -7.27
N GLY A 197 -19.59 2.63 -7.35
CA GLY A 197 -18.46 1.94 -6.73
C GLY A 197 -17.10 2.47 -7.21
N VAL A 198 -16.87 2.44 -8.52
CA VAL A 198 -15.64 2.98 -9.13
C VAL A 198 -15.42 4.44 -8.73
N LEU A 199 -16.46 5.27 -8.82
CA LEU A 199 -16.38 6.68 -8.45
C LEU A 199 -16.07 6.88 -6.95
N SER A 200 -16.69 6.11 -6.07
CA SER A 200 -16.45 6.19 -4.63
C SER A 200 -15.00 5.81 -4.26
N LEU A 201 -14.45 4.78 -4.90
CA LEU A 201 -13.07 4.34 -4.70
C LEU A 201 -12.08 5.43 -5.13
N LEU A 202 -12.27 5.98 -6.33
CA LEU A 202 -11.44 7.05 -6.87
C LEU A 202 -11.56 8.35 -6.04
N TYR A 203 -12.77 8.68 -5.59
CA TYR A 203 -13.01 9.87 -4.75
C TYR A 203 -12.32 9.75 -3.39
N ASN A 204 -12.48 8.60 -2.70
CA ASN A 204 -11.79 8.32 -1.45
C ASN A 204 -10.27 8.30 -1.63
N ARG A 205 -9.76 7.69 -2.72
CA ARG A 205 -8.33 7.69 -3.05
C ARG A 205 -7.79 9.10 -3.19
N ARG A 206 -8.46 9.95 -3.98
CA ARG A 206 -8.03 11.34 -4.22
C ARG A 206 -8.06 12.19 -2.95
N ARG A 207 -9.03 11.97 -2.06
CA ARG A 207 -9.12 12.66 -0.76
C ARG A 207 -8.06 12.24 0.26
N THR A 208 -7.71 10.97 0.27
CA THR A 208 -6.80 10.41 1.28
C THR A 208 -5.34 10.38 0.84
N ASN A 209 -5.06 10.45 -0.47
CA ASN A 209 -3.73 10.19 -1.01
C ASN A 209 -3.35 11.22 -2.10
N SER A 210 -2.92 12.42 -1.69
CA SER A 210 -2.65 13.53 -2.62
C SER A 210 -1.49 13.28 -3.60
N ARG A 211 -0.55 12.39 -3.27
CA ARG A 211 0.61 12.08 -4.13
C ARG A 211 0.34 10.97 -5.15
N HIS A 212 -0.60 10.08 -4.83
CA HIS A 212 -0.97 8.94 -5.68
C HIS A 212 -2.50 8.86 -5.74
N PRO A 213 -3.17 9.81 -6.42
CA PRO A 213 -4.62 9.87 -6.49
C PRO A 213 -5.22 8.86 -7.48
N HIS A 214 -4.39 8.07 -8.16
CA HIS A 214 -4.82 7.06 -9.12
C HIS A 214 -5.19 5.74 -8.45
N VAL A 215 -6.02 4.97 -9.15
CA VAL A 215 -6.38 3.58 -8.82
C VAL A 215 -6.16 2.75 -10.08
N SER A 216 -5.38 1.67 -9.98
CA SER A 216 -5.14 0.78 -11.12
C SER A 216 -6.39 -0.07 -11.43
N LEU A 217 -6.45 -0.65 -12.62
CA LEU A 217 -7.51 -1.59 -12.96
C LEU A 217 -7.50 -2.83 -12.05
N GLU A 218 -6.31 -3.36 -11.76
CA GLU A 218 -6.12 -4.49 -10.83
C GLU A 218 -6.67 -4.15 -9.44
N GLU A 219 -6.41 -2.95 -8.94
CA GLU A 219 -6.98 -2.52 -7.66
C GLU A 219 -8.52 -2.45 -7.72
N LEU A 220 -9.11 -1.94 -8.81
CA LEU A 220 -10.57 -1.90 -8.93
C LEU A 220 -11.17 -3.32 -8.91
N GLU A 221 -10.56 -4.27 -9.63
CA GLU A 221 -10.98 -5.68 -9.64
C GLU A 221 -10.94 -6.28 -8.23
N ILE A 222 -9.80 -6.12 -7.54
CA ILE A 222 -9.61 -6.65 -6.19
C ILE A 222 -10.59 -5.99 -5.21
N ARG A 223 -10.68 -4.66 -5.20
CA ARG A 223 -11.48 -3.90 -4.24
C ARG A 223 -12.96 -4.11 -4.43
N MET A 224 -13.42 -4.24 -5.67
CA MET A 224 -14.84 -4.43 -5.97
C MET A 224 -15.24 -5.90 -5.98
N GLY A 225 -14.29 -6.83 -6.06
CA GLY A 225 -14.57 -8.26 -6.12
C GLY A 225 -15.18 -8.70 -7.46
N PHE A 226 -15.00 -7.91 -8.53
CA PHE A 226 -15.51 -8.21 -9.86
C PHE A 226 -14.37 -8.58 -10.82
N PRO A 227 -14.57 -9.59 -11.68
CA PRO A 227 -13.71 -9.78 -12.84
C PRO A 227 -13.71 -8.54 -13.72
N ARG A 228 -12.60 -8.33 -14.42
CA ARG A 228 -12.38 -7.18 -15.30
C ARG A 228 -13.53 -6.92 -16.27
N GLU A 229 -14.10 -7.98 -16.83
CA GLU A 229 -15.13 -7.96 -17.86
C GLU A 229 -16.41 -7.26 -17.37
N TYR A 230 -16.70 -7.32 -16.06
CA TYR A 230 -17.84 -6.64 -15.46
C TYR A 230 -17.61 -5.13 -15.31
N LEU A 231 -16.36 -4.66 -15.38
CA LEU A 231 -15.99 -3.25 -15.27
C LEU A 231 -15.76 -2.59 -16.63
N ASP A 232 -15.73 -3.33 -17.73
CA ASP A 232 -15.45 -2.78 -19.05
C ASP A 232 -16.50 -1.73 -19.46
N PHE A 233 -17.79 -2.06 -19.33
CA PHE A 233 -18.86 -1.11 -19.65
C PHE A 233 -18.89 0.07 -18.68
N THR A 234 -18.72 -0.20 -17.38
CA THR A 234 -18.67 0.82 -16.33
C THR A 234 -17.56 1.84 -16.60
N THR A 235 -16.35 1.37 -16.85
CA THR A 235 -15.19 2.23 -17.08
C THR A 235 -15.26 2.96 -18.42
N TRP A 236 -15.79 2.32 -19.47
CA TRP A 236 -16.08 2.97 -20.75
C TRP A 236 -17.08 4.13 -20.58
N TYR A 237 -18.19 3.89 -19.87
CA TYR A 237 -19.24 4.90 -19.67
C TYR A 237 -18.72 6.10 -18.88
N LEU A 238 -18.08 5.85 -17.73
CA LEU A 238 -17.54 6.90 -16.88
C LEU A 238 -16.47 7.74 -17.59
N LYS A 239 -15.64 7.11 -18.43
CA LYS A 239 -14.65 7.81 -19.27
C LYS A 239 -15.33 8.67 -20.33
N SER A 240 -16.36 8.14 -20.99
CA SER A 240 -17.12 8.85 -22.03
C SER A 240 -17.86 10.07 -21.47
N LYS A 241 -18.35 9.97 -20.23
CA LYS A 241 -18.90 11.10 -19.46
C LYS A 241 -17.84 12.02 -18.86
N LYS A 242 -16.55 11.77 -19.10
CA LYS A 242 -15.39 12.53 -18.58
C LYS A 242 -15.29 12.56 -17.05
N TYR A 243 -16.00 11.71 -16.32
CA TYR A 243 -15.90 11.62 -14.86
C TYR A 243 -14.57 10.99 -14.42
N ILE A 244 -13.98 10.17 -15.28
CA ILE A 244 -12.67 9.56 -15.05
C ILE A 244 -11.78 9.69 -16.29
N THR A 245 -10.46 9.69 -16.09
CA THR A 245 -9.48 9.50 -17.16
C THR A 245 -8.71 8.21 -16.94
N ARG A 246 -8.26 7.58 -18.03
CA ARG A 246 -7.38 6.40 -18.00
C ARG A 246 -6.03 6.74 -18.61
N SER A 247 -4.96 6.51 -17.86
CA SER A 247 -3.57 6.66 -18.28
C SER A 247 -3.09 5.45 -19.10
N ASP A 248 -1.92 5.58 -19.71
CA ASP A 248 -1.24 4.55 -20.50
C ASP A 248 -0.92 3.28 -19.68
N ASN A 249 -0.53 3.45 -18.42
CA ASN A 249 -0.34 2.39 -17.45
C ASN A 249 -1.66 1.77 -16.94
N SER A 250 -2.81 2.08 -17.55
CA SER A 250 -4.14 1.65 -17.16
C SER A 250 -4.65 2.16 -15.81
N ASP A 251 -4.01 3.19 -15.26
CA ASP A 251 -4.49 3.85 -14.05
C ASP A 251 -5.68 4.75 -14.33
N PHE A 252 -6.68 4.69 -13.45
CA PHE A 252 -7.83 5.57 -13.46
C PHE A 252 -7.63 6.75 -12.51
N ASN A 253 -8.04 7.93 -12.95
CA ASN A 253 -8.02 9.15 -12.16
C ASN A 253 -9.41 9.78 -12.16
N LEU A 254 -9.83 10.33 -11.03
CA LEU A 254 -11.06 11.12 -10.94
C LEU A 254 -10.83 12.52 -11.51
N THR A 255 -11.74 13.00 -12.35
CA THR A 255 -11.70 14.39 -12.86
C THR A 255 -12.42 15.35 -11.91
N ALA A 256 -12.41 16.66 -12.23
CA ALA A 256 -13.25 17.62 -11.52
C ALA A 256 -14.74 17.34 -11.74
N GLU A 257 -15.15 17.05 -12.99
CA GLU A 257 -16.54 16.69 -13.31
C GLU A 257 -17.00 15.44 -12.53
N GLY A 258 -16.11 14.46 -12.35
CA GLY A 258 -16.39 13.28 -11.53
C GLY A 258 -16.53 13.60 -10.04
N VAL A 259 -15.74 14.55 -9.52
CA VAL A 259 -15.88 15.06 -8.13
C VAL A 259 -17.23 15.74 -7.97
N ASP A 260 -17.56 16.67 -8.87
CA ASP A 260 -18.81 17.42 -8.83
C ASP A 260 -20.02 16.49 -8.89
N PHE A 261 -19.96 15.45 -9.75
CA PHE A 261 -20.99 14.42 -9.80
C PHE A 261 -21.15 13.69 -8.47
N VAL A 262 -20.07 13.23 -7.85
CA VAL A 262 -20.13 12.52 -6.57
C VAL A 262 -20.72 13.40 -5.47
N GLU A 263 -20.29 14.66 -5.39
CA GLU A 263 -20.73 15.58 -4.35
C GLU A 263 -22.19 16.03 -4.54
N ALA A 264 -22.61 16.30 -5.78
CA ALA A 264 -23.98 16.68 -6.10
C ALA A 264 -24.99 15.55 -5.80
N ASN A 265 -24.59 14.29 -6.01
CA ASN A 265 -25.47 13.13 -5.82
C ASN A 265 -25.37 12.50 -4.42
N TYR A 266 -24.44 12.96 -3.57
CA TYR A 266 -24.23 12.39 -2.24
C TYR A 266 -25.50 12.44 -1.38
N ALA A 267 -26.21 13.58 -1.37
CA ALA A 267 -27.40 13.76 -0.54
C ALA A 267 -28.59 12.90 -1.00
N THR A 268 -28.68 12.60 -2.30
CA THR A 268 -29.85 11.96 -2.92
C THR A 268 -29.65 10.46 -3.20
N THR A 269 -28.44 9.93 -3.05
CA THR A 269 -28.11 8.55 -3.41
C THR A 269 -27.64 7.74 -2.18
N PRO A 270 -28.53 6.96 -1.54
CA PRO A 270 -28.19 6.17 -0.34
C PRO A 270 -27.03 5.19 -0.55
N MET A 271 -26.92 4.59 -1.73
CA MET A 271 -25.80 3.70 -2.05
C MET A 271 -24.46 4.44 -2.01
N LEU A 272 -24.41 5.65 -2.55
CA LEU A 272 -23.20 6.48 -2.55
C LEU A 272 -22.83 6.90 -1.12
N GLN A 273 -23.81 7.21 -0.27
CA GLN A 273 -23.60 7.46 1.15
C GLN A 273 -22.98 6.24 1.84
N LYS A 274 -23.55 5.05 1.63
CA LYS A 274 -23.04 3.79 2.19
C LYS A 274 -21.60 3.51 1.77
N LEU A 275 -21.28 3.73 0.50
CA LEU A 275 -19.94 3.51 -0.05
C LEU A 275 -18.90 4.49 0.51
N LEU A 276 -19.28 5.77 0.68
CA LEU A 276 -18.38 6.83 1.16
C LEU A 276 -18.26 6.91 2.68
N ALA A 277 -19.26 6.46 3.44
CA ALA A 277 -19.24 6.44 4.91
C ALA A 277 -18.28 5.38 5.50
N GLY A 278 -17.74 4.50 4.67
CA GLY A 278 -16.79 3.47 5.09
C GLY A 278 -17.46 2.29 5.76
N GLY A 279 -18.17 1.46 4.97
CA GLY A 279 -18.45 0.04 5.24
C GLY A 279 -18.58 -0.45 6.69
N VAL A 280 -19.29 0.27 7.56
CA VAL A 280 -19.70 -0.21 8.88
C VAL A 280 -21.22 -0.25 8.90
N GLU A 281 -21.76 -1.40 8.50
CA GLU A 281 -22.79 -2.07 9.27
C GLU A 281 -22.82 -3.53 8.85
N THR A 282 -22.53 -4.40 9.81
CA THR A 282 -22.81 -5.83 9.78
C THR A 282 -24.24 -6.05 9.30
N VAL A 283 -24.42 -6.60 8.10
CA VAL A 283 -25.73 -7.14 7.70
C VAL A 283 -25.92 -8.47 8.43
N THR A 284 -26.22 -8.38 9.72
CA THR A 284 -26.97 -9.42 10.42
C THR A 284 -28.42 -9.31 9.96
N GLY A 285 -28.86 -10.22 9.10
CA GLY A 285 -30.29 -10.35 8.80
C GLY A 285 -30.58 -10.91 7.42
N PHE A 286 -30.40 -12.22 7.25
CA PHE A 286 -31.15 -12.96 6.25
C PHE A 286 -32.65 -12.76 6.49
N ARG A 287 -33.39 -12.33 5.47
CA ARG A 287 -34.80 -12.67 5.28
C ARG A 287 -35.03 -13.05 3.82
N THR A 288 -35.35 -14.32 3.60
CA THR A 288 -35.90 -14.87 2.36
C THR A 288 -37.32 -14.34 2.09
N PRO A 289 -37.80 -14.43 0.84
CA PRO A 289 -38.81 -13.53 0.30
C PRO A 289 -40.25 -13.98 0.62
N GLY A 290 -41.03 -13.06 1.18
CA GLY A 290 -42.49 -13.14 1.27
C GLY A 290 -43.08 -11.89 0.63
N GLY A 291 -43.97 -12.09 -0.34
CA GLY A 291 -44.51 -11.06 -1.22
C GLY A 291 -45.20 -9.88 -0.52
N GLY A 292 -45.21 -8.76 -1.22
CA GLY A 292 -45.89 -7.53 -0.81
C GLY A 292 -45.24 -6.35 -1.53
N GLY A 293 -45.95 -5.78 -2.50
CA GLY A 293 -45.46 -4.69 -3.34
C GLY A 293 -44.99 -3.47 -2.55
N TYR A 294 -43.95 -2.82 -3.07
CA TYR A 294 -43.64 -1.43 -2.77
C TYR A 294 -43.43 -0.70 -4.09
N SER A 295 -44.48 -0.01 -4.50
CA SER A 295 -44.43 1.21 -5.31
C SER A 295 -43.78 2.32 -4.48
N ASP A 296 -42.65 2.81 -4.97
CA ASP A 296 -42.05 4.16 -4.80
C ASP A 296 -40.52 4.00 -4.82
N ARG A 297 -39.97 3.86 -6.02
CA ARG A 297 -38.54 4.08 -6.26
C ARG A 297 -38.42 5.19 -7.29
N LEU A 298 -37.87 6.32 -6.84
CA LEU A 298 -37.48 7.42 -7.72
C LEU A 298 -36.49 6.88 -8.76
N PHE A 299 -36.91 6.93 -10.02
CA PHE A 299 -36.05 6.72 -11.16
C PHE A 299 -35.03 7.86 -11.22
N VAL A 300 -33.74 7.55 -11.09
CA VAL A 300 -32.68 8.50 -11.43
C VAL A 300 -32.34 8.30 -12.90
N VAL A 301 -33.01 9.07 -13.76
CA VAL A 301 -32.60 9.25 -15.15
C VAL A 301 -31.45 10.25 -15.14
N ILE A 302 -30.27 9.81 -15.57
CA ILE A 302 -29.14 10.72 -15.84
C ILE A 302 -29.58 11.59 -17.01
N PRO A 303 -29.62 12.93 -16.90
CA PRO A 303 -30.07 13.77 -17.99
C PRO A 303 -29.17 13.56 -19.22
N GLU A 304 -29.80 13.25 -20.36
CA GLU A 304 -29.17 13.40 -21.67
C GLU A 304 -28.92 14.90 -21.88
N GLU A 305 -27.71 15.27 -22.28
CA GLU A 305 -27.44 16.65 -22.68
C GLU A 305 -28.15 16.91 -24.01
N ASP A 306 -28.97 17.97 -24.01
CA ASP A 306 -29.69 18.48 -25.17
C ASP A 306 -28.77 18.69 -26.37
N GLY A 307 -29.29 18.33 -27.54
CA GLY A 307 -28.58 18.28 -28.81
C GLY A 307 -27.93 19.61 -29.21
N ALA A 308 -26.64 19.54 -29.51
CA ALA A 308 -25.99 20.51 -30.39
C ALA A 308 -26.31 20.13 -31.84
N GLU A 309 -27.36 20.72 -32.40
CA GLU A 309 -27.55 20.81 -33.85
C GLU A 309 -26.35 21.55 -34.46
N GLN A 310 -25.40 20.80 -35.05
CA GLN A 310 -24.48 21.38 -36.01
C GLN A 310 -25.19 21.44 -37.37
N SER A 311 -25.64 22.65 -37.68
CA SER A 311 -26.02 23.09 -39.01
C SER A 311 -24.81 22.95 -39.95
N PHE A 312 -24.84 21.95 -40.83
CA PHE A 312 -23.94 21.88 -41.98
C PHE A 312 -24.48 22.82 -43.06
N GLU A 313 -23.87 24.00 -43.20
CA GLU A 313 -24.00 24.83 -44.39
C GLU A 313 -23.38 24.10 -45.59
N ALA A 314 -24.20 23.87 -46.61
CA ALA A 314 -23.77 23.39 -47.91
C ALA A 314 -23.02 24.52 -48.65
N GLY A 315 -21.69 24.44 -48.68
CA GLY A 315 -20.85 25.23 -49.55
C GLY A 315 -20.72 24.57 -50.93
N ALA A 316 -21.53 25.00 -51.88
CA ALA A 316 -21.25 24.82 -53.31
C ALA A 316 -20.10 25.74 -53.73
N GLY A 317 -19.07 25.19 -54.38
CA GLY A 317 -17.94 25.95 -54.90
C GLY A 317 -17.14 25.14 -55.91
N ALA A 318 -17.31 25.49 -57.19
CA ALA A 318 -16.71 24.86 -58.36
C ALA A 318 -15.19 25.03 -58.46
N ALA A 319 -14.51 23.98 -58.93
CA ALA A 319 -13.57 23.98 -60.07
C ALA A 319 -13.15 22.54 -60.39
#